data_AF-A0A146KBG7-F1
#
_entry.id   AF-A0A146KBG7-F1
#
_cell.length_a   1.000
_cell.length_b   1.000
_cell.length_c   1.000
_cell.angle_alpha   90.00
_cell.angle_beta   90.00
_cell.angle_gamma   90.00
#
_symmetry.space_group_name_H-M   'P 1'
#
loop_
_entity.id
_entity.type
_entity.pdbx_description
1 polymer ?
#
loop_
_entity_poly.entity_id
_entity_poly.type
_entity_poly.pdbx_seq_one_letter_code
_entity_poly.pdbx_strand_id
1 'polypeptide(L)'
;PQSFSLPGQFTELCSYYEKHKSIFIVKPSNLSRGREITLARTPIDINYSKPSIAQEYLRNPLLFEGRKCDFRCYMLVLGGLRFFTYKEGICRVSPYKYDVESNQLETHLTNTSLSKQHDFQSRLLLTHS
;
A
#
# COMPACT_ATOMS: atom_id res chain seq x y z
N PRO A 1 2.95 -8.73 -4.47
CA PRO A 1 1.97 -9.34 -3.54
C PRO A 1 0.74 -9.83 -4.31
N GLN A 2 0.22 -11.02 -3.97
CA GLN A 2 -0.95 -11.59 -4.64
C GLN A 2 -2.15 -10.63 -4.54
N SER A 3 -2.96 -10.51 -5.60
CA SER A 3 -4.08 -9.56 -5.64
C SER A 3 -5.31 -10.19 -6.30
N PHE A 4 -6.50 -9.78 -5.85
CA PHE A 4 -7.79 -10.29 -6.29
C PHE A 4 -8.73 -9.12 -6.57
N SER A 5 -9.31 -9.08 -7.75
CA SER A 5 -10.34 -8.12 -8.18
C SER A 5 -11.70 -8.56 -7.66
N LEU A 6 -12.33 -7.75 -6.82
CA LEU A 6 -13.58 -8.07 -6.14
C LEU A 6 -14.75 -7.29 -6.74
N PRO A 7 -15.95 -7.89 -6.79
CA PRO A 7 -16.28 -9.22 -6.24
C PRO A 7 -15.90 -10.41 -7.14
N GLY A 8 -15.42 -10.17 -8.37
CA GLY A 8 -15.24 -11.20 -9.41
C GLY A 8 -14.32 -12.37 -9.04
N GLN A 9 -13.35 -12.17 -8.14
CA GLN A 9 -12.37 -13.19 -7.72
C GLN A 9 -12.51 -13.57 -6.23
N PHE A 10 -13.74 -13.55 -5.72
CA PHE A 10 -14.02 -13.88 -4.30
C PHE A 10 -13.64 -15.33 -3.94
N THR A 11 -13.97 -16.29 -4.80
CA THR A 11 -13.71 -17.72 -4.53
C THR A 11 -12.21 -18.01 -4.47
N GLU A 12 -11.43 -17.38 -5.36
CA GLU A 12 -9.98 -17.47 -5.40
C GLU A 12 -9.36 -16.83 -4.17
N LEU A 13 -9.87 -15.68 -3.74
CA LEU A 13 -9.46 -15.03 -2.48
C LEU A 13 -9.68 -15.95 -1.29
N CYS A 14 -10.86 -16.55 -1.15
CA CYS A 14 -11.18 -17.48 -0.06
C CYS A 14 -10.26 -18.71 -0.07
N SER A 15 -10.08 -19.33 -1.24
CA SER A 15 -9.19 -20.48 -1.41
C SER A 15 -7.73 -20.14 -1.08
N TYR A 16 -7.28 -18.94 -1.44
CA TYR A 16 -5.94 -18.45 -1.12
C TYR A 16 -5.80 -18.19 0.38
N TYR A 17 -6.80 -17.56 1.00
CA TYR A 17 -6.82 -17.28 2.43
C TYR A 17 -6.81 -18.56 3.27
N GLU A 18 -7.53 -19.61 2.89
CA GLU A 18 -7.52 -20.88 3.60
C GLU A 18 -6.12 -21.49 3.73
N LYS A 19 -5.30 -21.34 2.67
CA LYS A 19 -3.94 -21.88 2.60
C LYS A 19 -2.91 -21.02 3.32
N HIS A 20 -3.01 -19.70 3.20
CA HIS A 20 -1.94 -18.79 3.63
C HIS A 20 -2.28 -18.01 4.91
N LYS A 21 -3.57 -17.90 5.25
CA LYS A 21 -4.06 -17.06 6.36
C LYS A 21 -3.51 -15.63 6.29
N SER A 22 -3.37 -15.09 5.07
CA SER A 22 -2.80 -13.76 4.81
C SER A 22 -3.71 -12.62 5.28
N ILE A 23 -3.12 -11.46 5.58
CA ILE A 23 -3.86 -10.20 5.79
C ILE A 23 -3.97 -9.55 4.41
N PHE A 24 -5.08 -8.89 4.13
CA PHE A 24 -5.28 -8.16 2.88
C PHE A 24 -5.42 -6.67 3.14
N ILE A 25 -4.82 -5.85 2.27
CA ILE A 25 -5.15 -4.45 2.13
C ILE A 25 -6.17 -4.30 0.99
N VAL A 26 -7.35 -3.78 1.33
CA VAL A 26 -8.46 -3.61 0.39
C VAL A 26 -8.45 -2.19 -0.13
N LYS A 27 -8.43 -2.05 -1.46
CA LYS A 27 -8.33 -0.77 -2.17
C LYS A 27 -9.55 -0.61 -3.08
N PRO A 28 -10.49 0.32 -2.82
CA PRO A 28 -11.63 0.54 -3.70
C PRO A 28 -11.20 1.11 -5.06
N SER A 29 -11.80 0.63 -6.15
CA SER A 29 -11.31 0.88 -7.52
C SER A 29 -11.36 2.35 -7.97
N ASN A 30 -12.24 3.16 -7.39
CA ASN A 30 -12.54 4.50 -7.88
C ASN A 30 -12.17 5.63 -6.89
N LEU A 31 -11.38 5.33 -5.85
CA LEU A 31 -11.00 6.35 -4.86
C LEU A 31 -9.50 6.63 -4.88
N SER A 32 -9.17 7.92 -4.88
CA SER A 32 -7.82 8.42 -4.70
C SER A 32 -7.58 8.87 -3.24
N ARG A 33 -6.31 9.08 -2.89
CA ARG A 33 -5.84 9.61 -1.59
C ARG A 33 -6.03 8.68 -0.39
N GLY A 34 -6.07 7.37 -0.62
CA GLY A 34 -6.16 6.38 0.46
C GLY A 34 -7.51 6.35 1.19
N ARG A 35 -8.55 6.94 0.61
CA ARG A 35 -9.91 6.92 1.18
C ARG A 35 -10.47 5.51 1.13
N GLU A 36 -11.08 5.09 2.24
CA GLU A 36 -11.70 3.77 2.42
C GLU A 36 -10.74 2.58 2.18
N ILE A 37 -9.42 2.79 2.27
CA ILE A 37 -8.48 1.67 2.37
C ILE A 37 -8.67 1.01 3.74
N THR A 38 -8.84 -0.30 3.75
CA THR A 38 -8.96 -1.07 4.98
C THR A 38 -7.97 -2.23 4.98
N LEU A 39 -7.67 -2.73 6.18
CA LEU A 39 -7.06 -4.05 6.35
C LEU A 39 -8.16 -5.04 6.68
N ALA A 40 -8.13 -6.18 6.01
CA ALA A 40 -9.01 -7.31 6.25
C ALA A 40 -8.14 -8.49 6.70
N ARG A 41 -8.43 -9.04 7.88
CA ARG A 41 -7.71 -10.21 8.41
C ARG A 41 -8.36 -11.51 7.96
N THR A 42 -9.64 -11.43 7.59
CA THR A 42 -10.42 -12.51 7.02
C THR A 42 -11.18 -12.01 5.79
N PRO A 43 -11.55 -12.88 4.83
CA PRO A 43 -12.40 -12.49 3.71
C PRO A 43 -13.74 -11.90 4.13
N ILE A 44 -14.29 -12.32 5.29
CA ILE A 44 -15.59 -11.82 5.76
C ILE A 44 -15.53 -10.35 6.22
N ASP A 45 -14.35 -9.83 6.54
CA ASP A 45 -14.15 -8.43 6.92
C ASP A 45 -14.25 -7.47 5.71
N ILE A 46 -14.30 -8.00 4.49
CA ILE A 46 -14.27 -7.20 3.27
C ILE A 46 -15.69 -6.76 2.88
N ASN A 47 -15.84 -5.47 2.59
CA ASN A 47 -17.08 -4.94 2.02
C ASN A 47 -17.13 -5.20 0.50
N TYR A 48 -17.96 -6.15 0.08
CA TYR A 48 -18.15 -6.54 -1.32
C TYR A 48 -19.17 -5.68 -2.10
N SER A 49 -19.80 -4.69 -1.46
CA SER A 49 -20.78 -3.81 -2.14
C SER A 49 -20.15 -2.84 -3.15
N LYS A 50 -18.82 -2.64 -3.10
CA LYS A 50 -18.08 -1.78 -4.03
C LYS A 50 -16.97 -2.56 -4.73
N PRO A 51 -16.73 -2.32 -6.02
CA PRO A 51 -15.56 -2.85 -6.71
C PRO A 51 -14.27 -2.45 -6.00
N SER A 52 -13.42 -3.43 -5.73
CA SER A 52 -12.17 -3.22 -4.99
C SER A 52 -11.12 -4.24 -5.40
N ILE A 53 -9.88 -3.99 -5.00
CA ILE A 53 -8.79 -4.96 -5.09
C ILE A 53 -8.40 -5.34 -3.67
N ALA A 54 -8.53 -6.63 -3.34
CA ALA A 54 -7.92 -7.20 -2.15
C ALA A 54 -6.51 -7.67 -2.51
N GLN A 55 -5.51 -7.03 -1.95
CA GLN A 55 -4.10 -7.35 -2.17
C GLN A 55 -3.48 -7.87 -0.88
N GLU A 56 -2.70 -8.93 -0.96
CA GLU A 56 -1.94 -9.43 0.18
C GLU A 56 -1.09 -8.31 0.79
N TYR A 57 -1.24 -8.14 2.08
CA TYR A 57 -0.56 -7.12 2.85
C TYR A 57 0.85 -7.57 3.20
N LEU A 58 1.84 -6.72 2.89
CA LEU A 58 3.23 -6.97 3.29
C LEU A 58 3.39 -6.73 4.81
N ARG A 59 3.49 -7.84 5.55
CA ARG A 59 3.60 -7.85 7.03
C ARG A 59 5.00 -7.53 7.55
N ASN A 60 6.03 -7.70 6.72
CA ASN A 60 7.41 -7.40 7.07
C ASN A 60 7.97 -6.33 6.13
N PRO A 61 7.50 -5.06 6.23
CA PRO A 61 8.01 -3.98 5.41
C PRO A 61 9.40 -3.55 5.89
N LEU A 62 10.17 -2.93 4.98
CA LEU A 62 11.32 -2.14 5.40
C LEU A 62 10.85 -0.99 6.31
N LEU A 63 11.53 -0.81 7.43
CA LEU A 63 11.22 0.23 8.40
C LEU A 63 12.30 1.30 8.40
N PHE A 64 11.89 2.57 8.38
CA PHE A 64 12.74 3.72 8.64
C PHE A 64 12.46 4.19 10.07
N GLU A 65 13.45 4.08 10.96
CA GLU A 65 13.29 4.41 12.39
C GLU A 65 12.12 3.69 13.08
N GLY A 66 11.88 2.43 12.69
CA GLY A 66 10.76 1.63 13.21
C GLY A 66 9.39 2.02 12.68
N ARG A 67 9.31 2.90 11.68
CA ARG A 67 8.07 3.34 11.00
C ARG A 67 8.04 2.81 9.58
N LYS A 68 6.86 2.51 9.06
CA LYS A 68 6.71 2.00 7.70
C LYS A 68 7.00 3.12 6.70
N CYS A 69 7.69 2.82 5.61
CA CYS A 69 7.94 3.81 4.57
C CYS A 69 7.66 3.26 3.16
N ASP A 70 7.41 4.17 2.22
CA ASP A 70 7.42 3.89 0.79
C ASP A 70 8.23 4.93 0.03
N PHE A 71 8.72 4.57 -1.15
CA PHE A 71 9.50 5.46 -2.00
C PHE A 71 8.70 5.89 -3.23
N ARG A 72 8.56 7.20 -3.41
CA ARG A 72 8.05 7.81 -4.63
C ARG A 72 9.22 8.16 -5.55
N CYS A 73 9.37 7.38 -6.61
CA CYS A 73 10.27 7.70 -7.72
C CYS A 73 9.47 8.34 -8.87
N TYR A 74 10.12 9.21 -9.65
CA TYR A 74 9.50 9.88 -10.80
C TYR A 74 10.12 9.36 -12.09
N MET A 75 9.28 9.07 -13.08
CA MET A 75 9.68 8.59 -14.39
C MET A 75 8.95 9.36 -15.49
N LEU A 76 9.70 9.83 -16.49
CA LEU A 76 9.17 10.43 -17.72
C LEU A 76 9.11 9.36 -18.81
N VAL A 77 7.93 9.19 -19.41
CA VAL A 77 7.71 8.30 -20.56
C VAL A 77 7.51 9.16 -21.80
N LEU A 78 8.32 8.92 -22.83
CA LEU A 78 8.21 9.58 -24.13
C LEU A 78 7.83 8.56 -25.21
N GLY A 79 7.34 9.07 -26.35
CA GLY A 79 7.03 8.25 -27.52
C GLY A 79 8.21 7.34 -27.93
N GLY A 80 7.88 6.15 -28.42
CA GLY A 80 8.86 5.11 -28.76
C GLY A 80 9.39 4.34 -27.57
N LEU A 81 8.61 4.19 -26.48
CA LEU A 81 9.00 3.43 -25.27
C LEU A 81 10.31 3.92 -24.62
N ARG A 82 10.52 5.24 -24.62
CA ARG A 82 11.68 5.85 -23.95
C ARG A 82 11.31 6.22 -22.52
N PHE A 83 12.13 5.80 -21.57
CA PHE A 83 11.91 6.01 -20.13
C PHE A 83 13.09 6.76 -19.51
N PHE A 84 12.82 7.80 -18.73
CA PHE A 84 13.83 8.55 -17.99
C PHE A 84 13.44 8.61 -16.52
N THR A 85 14.30 8.11 -15.63
CA THR A 85 14.08 8.19 -14.19
C THR A 85 14.68 9.49 -13.67
N TYR A 86 13.92 10.24 -12.88
CA TYR A 86 14.44 11.42 -12.19
C TYR A 86 15.35 10.98 -11.05
N LYS A 87 16.48 11.66 -10.87
CA LYS A 87 17.51 11.28 -9.89
C LYS A 87 17.05 11.41 -8.44
N GLU A 88 15.99 12.17 -8.21
CA GLU A 88 15.46 12.44 -6.88
C GLU A 88 14.09 11.79 -6.71
N GLY A 89 13.88 11.19 -5.56
CA GLY A 89 12.60 10.69 -5.11
C GLY A 89 12.25 11.23 -3.73
N ILE A 90 11.10 10.79 -3.22
CA ILE A 90 10.64 11.13 -1.88
C ILE A 90 10.44 9.84 -1.10
N CYS A 91 11.04 9.73 0.09
CA CYS A 91 10.65 8.71 1.05
C CYS A 91 9.48 9.26 1.88
N ARG A 92 8.36 8.54 1.89
CA ARG A 92 7.17 8.86 2.67
C ARG A 92 7.07 7.89 3.82
N VAL A 93 7.02 8.42 5.03
CA VAL A 93 7.07 7.63 6.27
C VAL A 93 5.73 7.72 6.99
N SER A 94 5.27 6.60 7.57
CA SER A 94 4.08 6.59 8.43
C SER A 94 4.32 7.47 9.67
N PRO A 95 3.28 8.12 10.20
CA PRO A 95 3.41 8.95 11.41
C PRO A 95 3.72 8.12 12.67
N TYR A 96 3.32 6.86 12.70
CA TYR A 96 3.47 5.98 13.87
C TYR A 96 4.43 4.82 13.61
N LYS A 97 4.99 4.26 14.69
CA LYS A 97 5.78 3.03 14.65
C LYS A 97 4.95 1.89 14.07
N TYR A 98 5.60 1.06 13.25
CA TYR A 98 4.96 -0.06 12.62
C TYR A 98 4.71 -1.17 13.65
N ASP A 99 3.47 -1.60 13.70
CA ASP A 99 3.04 -2.82 14.38
C ASP A 99 2.01 -3.48 13.46
N VAL A 100 2.26 -4.73 13.07
CA VAL A 100 1.37 -5.50 12.19
C VAL A 100 0.03 -5.82 12.85
N GLU A 101 -0.01 -5.89 14.18
CA GLU A 101 -1.22 -6.17 14.95
C GLU A 101 -2.03 -4.91 15.29
N SER A 102 -1.47 -3.73 15.01
CA SER A 102 -2.20 -2.48 15.20
C SER A 102 -3.49 -2.45 14.37
N ASN A 103 -4.56 -1.94 14.97
CA ASN A 103 -5.79 -1.61 14.23
C ASN A 103 -5.79 -0.15 13.74
N GLN A 104 -4.75 0.62 14.09
CA GLN A 104 -4.60 2.00 13.67
C GLN A 104 -4.07 2.05 12.24
N LEU A 105 -4.93 2.41 11.30
CA LEU A 105 -4.65 2.40 9.87
C LEU A 105 -3.43 3.26 9.49
N GLU A 106 -3.19 4.35 10.20
CA GLU A 106 -2.06 5.27 9.97
C GLU A 106 -0.69 4.64 10.25
N THR A 107 -0.62 3.53 11.00
CA THR A 107 0.63 2.76 11.17
C THR A 107 1.00 1.99 9.89
N HIS A 108 0.00 1.74 9.04
CA HIS A 108 0.11 0.86 7.87
C HIS A 108 0.13 1.63 6.55
N LEU A 109 -0.31 2.88 6.55
CA LEU A 109 -0.39 3.75 5.38
C LEU A 109 0.64 4.88 5.47
N THR A 110 1.23 5.20 4.33
CA THR A 110 2.29 6.21 4.15
C THR A 110 1.80 7.38 3.29
N ASN A 111 0.51 7.42 2.95
CA ASN A 111 -0.06 8.49 2.12
C ASN A 111 -0.30 9.77 2.93
N THR A 112 0.22 10.88 2.41
CA THR A 112 0.23 12.22 3.01
C THR A 112 -1.15 12.80 3.34
N SER A 113 -2.21 12.36 2.65
CA SER A 113 -3.57 12.87 2.85
C SER A 113 -4.18 12.49 4.21
N LEU A 114 -3.65 11.45 4.87
CA LEU A 114 -4.05 11.03 6.21
C LEU A 114 -3.14 11.65 7.29
N SER A 115 -1.89 11.98 6.96
CA SER A 115 -0.91 12.56 7.87
C SER A 115 -1.05 14.08 7.96
N LYS A 116 -2.22 14.59 8.38
CA LYS A 116 -2.45 16.04 8.54
C LYS A 116 -1.52 16.73 9.56
N GLN A 117 -0.69 15.99 10.31
CA GLN A 117 0.13 16.56 11.39
C GLN A 117 1.62 16.15 11.41
N HIS A 118 2.09 15.23 10.58
CA HIS A 118 3.48 14.74 10.67
C HIS A 118 4.05 14.44 9.29
N ASP A 119 4.34 15.49 8.52
CA ASP A 119 4.87 15.39 7.17
C ASP A 119 6.40 15.23 7.22
N PHE A 120 6.87 14.08 7.72
CA PHE A 120 8.29 13.72 7.56
C PHE A 120 8.48 13.12 6.17
N GLN A 121 8.87 13.98 5.22
CA GLN A 121 9.29 13.60 3.88
C GLN A 121 10.79 13.84 3.76
N SER A 122 11.56 12.78 3.56
CA SER A 122 13.00 12.89 3.34
C SER A 122 13.32 12.74 1.85
N ARG A 123 14.22 13.59 1.35
CA ARG A 123 14.73 13.52 -0.02
C ARG A 123 15.52 12.23 -0.21
N LEU A 124 15.16 11.46 -1.23
CA LEU A 124 15.87 10.24 -1.61
C LEU A 124 16.69 10.53 -2.87
N LEU A 125 17.99 10.24 -2.83
CA LEU A 125 18.85 10.27 -4.02
C LEU A 125 18.95 8.85 -4.58
N LEU A 126 18.54 8.68 -5.83
CA LEU A 126 18.72 7.43 -6.57
C LEU A 126 20.11 7.44 -7.19
N THR A 127 21.06 6.78 -6.52
CA THR A 127 22.41 6.58 -7.06
C THR A 127 22.39 5.38 -8.00
N HIS A 128 22.87 5.55 -9.23
CA HIS A 128 23.17 4.42 -10.11
C HIS A 128 24.42 3.70 -9.58
N SER A 129 24.28 2.43 -9.21
CA SER A 129 25.39 1.50 -8.96
C SER A 129 25.99 1.01 -10.27
#